data_AF-A0A3D5PYJ3-F1
#
_entry.id   AF-A0A3D5PYJ3-F1
#
_cell.length_a   1.000
_cell.length_b   1.000
_cell.length_c   1.000
_cell.angle_alpha   90.00
_cell.angle_beta   90.00
_cell.angle_gamma   90.00
#
_symmetry.space_group_name_H-M   'P 1'
#
loop_
_entity.id
_entity.type
_entity.pdbx_description
1 polymer ?
#
loop_
_entity_poly.entity_id
_entity_poly.type
_entity_poly.pdbx_seq_one_letter_code
_entity_poly.pdbx_strand_id
1 'polypeptide(L)' 'SGTELHIKAGQKATIEAGAEIPLMAGGAVAKIDPAGVHLMGASIRLNSGGAPGVGGGVKAQAADMPKVVAKSGGGGGG' A
#
# COMPACT_ATOMS: atom_id res chain seq x y z
N SER A 1 -15.94 0.24 -2.57
CA SER A 1 -14.62 0.64 -3.11
C SER A 1 -13.59 0.36 -2.03
N GLY A 2 -12.67 -0.58 -2.25
CA GLY A 2 -11.59 -0.83 -1.29
C GLY A 2 -10.40 0.05 -1.63
N THR A 3 -9.89 0.80 -0.66
CA THR A 3 -8.58 1.45 -0.78
C THR A 3 -7.53 0.42 -0.35
N GLU A 4 -6.62 0.06 -1.24
CA GLU A 4 -5.51 -0.85 -0.93
C GLU A 4 -4.23 -0.04 -0.61
N LEU A 5 -3.49 -0.48 0.41
CA LEU A 5 -2.14 0.02 0.71
C LEU A 5 -1.12 -1.09 0.43
N HIS A 6 -0.20 -0.85 -0.51
CA HIS A 6 0.85 -1.80 -0.87
C HIS A 6 2.18 -1.35 -0.27
N ILE A 7 2.76 -2.15 0.63
CA ILE A 7 4.08 -1.90 1.23
C ILE A 7 5.05 -2.95 0.68
N LYS A 8 5.96 -2.53 -0.20
CA LYS A 8 7.04 -3.38 -0.72
C LYS A 8 8.38 -2.88 -0.18
N ALA A 9 9.02 -3.69 0.67
CA ALA A 9 10.38 -3.43 1.11
C ALA A 9 11.37 -4.33 0.35
N GLY A 10 12.51 -3.77 -0.05
CA GLY A 10 13.53 -4.50 -0.80
C GLY A 10 14.26 -5.53 0.08
N GLN A 11 14.95 -5.07 1.13
CA GLN A 11 15.70 -5.94 2.03
C GLN A 11 15.02 -6.16 3.39
N LYS A 12 14.39 -5.11 3.96
CA LYS A 12 13.76 -5.16 5.28
C LYS A 12 12.66 -4.10 5.41
N ALA A 13 11.56 -4.47 6.05
CA ALA A 13 10.59 -3.55 6.63
C ALA A 13 10.61 -3.69 8.15
N THR A 14 10.65 -2.57 8.87
CA THR A 14 10.49 -2.53 10.33
C THR A 14 9.28 -1.67 10.63
N ILE A 15 8.42 -2.12 11.55
CA ILE A 15 7.28 -1.37 12.06
C ILE A 15 7.50 -1.22 13.57
N GLU A 16 7.59 0.02 14.03
CA GLU A 16 7.80 0.35 15.44
C GLU A 16 6.57 1.09 15.98
N ALA A 17 6.11 0.70 17.17
CA ALA A 17 5.06 1.39 17.89
C ALA A 17 5.43 1.47 19.37
N GLY A 18 4.98 2.54 20.04
CA GLY A 18 5.36 2.80 21.43
C GLY A 18 4.74 1.83 22.44
N ALA A 19 3.45 1.50 22.28
CA ALA A 19 2.72 0.68 23.24
C ALA A 19 2.20 -0.62 22.64
N GLU A 20 1.56 -0.56 21.47
CA GLU A 20 0.92 -1.72 20.85
C GLU A 20 0.95 -1.60 19.31
N ILE A 21 1.06 -2.73 18.63
CA ILE A 21 0.82 -2.87 17.19
C ILE A 21 -0.43 -3.74 16.99
N PRO A 22 -1.62 -3.18 16.71
CA PRO A 22 -2.81 -3.93 16.37
C PRO A 22 -3.02 -4.06 14.85
N LEU A 23 -3.40 -5.26 14.40
CA LEU A 23 -3.87 -5.56 13.04
C LEU A 23 -5.30 -6.10 13.14
N MET A 24 -6.26 -5.38 12.55
CA MET A 24 -7.68 -5.70 12.66
C MET A 24 -8.31 -5.87 11.28
N ALA A 25 -9.08 -6.95 11.09
CA ALA A 25 -9.84 -7.18 9.85
C ALA A 25 -11.06 -8.05 10.12
N GLY A 26 -12.25 -7.62 9.70
CA GLY A 26 -13.47 -8.43 9.78
C GLY A 26 -13.81 -8.95 11.18
N GLY A 27 -13.44 -8.22 12.24
CA GLY A 27 -13.63 -8.62 13.64
C GLY A 27 -12.54 -9.54 14.21
N ALA A 28 -11.57 -9.96 13.40
CA ALA A 28 -10.36 -10.62 13.88
C ALA A 28 -9.28 -9.59 14.28
N VAL A 29 -8.47 -9.94 15.28
CA VAL A 29 -7.39 -9.10 15.80
C VAL A 29 -6.11 -9.93 15.94
N ALA A 30 -5.00 -9.40 15.44
CA ALA A 30 -3.65 -9.83 15.78
C ALA A 30 -2.89 -8.64 16.36
N LYS A 31 -2.41 -8.72 17.59
CA LYS A 31 -1.73 -7.60 18.24
C LYS A 31 -0.45 -7.99 18.98
N ILE A 32 0.44 -7.02 19.13
CA ILE A 32 1.69 -7.12 19.88
C ILE A 32 1.69 -6.00 20.92
N ASP A 33 1.77 -6.36 22.20
CA ASP A 33 1.81 -5.42 23.33
C ASP A 33 2.87 -5.88 24.37
N PRO A 34 3.06 -5.19 25.50
CA PRO A 34 4.04 -5.58 26.52
C PRO A 34 3.78 -6.95 27.16
N ALA A 35 2.54 -7.47 27.08
CA ALA A 35 2.19 -8.80 27.57
C ALA A 35 2.48 -9.91 26.54
N GLY A 36 2.77 -9.55 25.28
CA GLY A 36 3.22 -10.47 24.23
C GLY A 36 2.40 -10.37 22.94
N VAL A 37 2.24 -11.52 22.27
CA VAL A 37 1.50 -11.63 21.01
C VAL A 37 0.12 -12.22 21.28
N HIS A 38 -0.93 -11.53 20.83
CA HIS A 38 -2.33 -11.95 21.00
C HIS A 38 -2.99 -12.16 19.64
N LEU A 39 -3.74 -13.26 19.51
CA LEU A 39 -4.49 -13.65 18.31
C LEU A 39 -5.93 -13.94 18.72
N MET A 40 -6.89 -13.20 18.17
CA MET A 40 -8.31 -13.30 18.54
C MET A 40 -9.18 -13.36 17.28
N GLY A 41 -10.14 -14.30 17.25
CA GLY A 41 -11.10 -14.45 16.15
C GLY A 41 -11.81 -15.80 16.18
N ALA A 42 -12.90 -15.94 15.42
CA ALA A 42 -13.71 -17.16 15.39
C ALA A 42 -12.94 -18.42 14.95
N SER A 43 -11.87 -18.24 14.17
CA SER A 43 -10.97 -19.33 13.77
C SER A 43 -9.56 -18.78 13.65
N ILE A 44 -8.62 -19.37 14.39
CA ILE A 44 -7.20 -19.05 14.28
C ILE A 44 -6.53 -20.26 13.63
N ARG A 45 -6.00 -20.06 12.43
CA ARG A 45 -5.33 -21.14 11.71
C ARG A 45 -3.83 -20.91 11.72
N LEU A 46 -3.10 -21.85 12.32
CA LEU A 46 -1.65 -21.80 12.47
C LEU A 46 -1.02 -22.85 11.54
N ASN A 47 0.00 -22.46 10.78
CA ASN A 47 0.70 -23.33 9.82
C ASN A 47 -0.21 -24.00 8.75
N SER A 48 -1.38 -23.42 8.48
CA SER A 48 -2.39 -23.99 7.57
C SER A 48 -2.45 -23.28 6.20
N GLY A 49 -1.31 -22.77 5.72
CA GLY A 49 -1.25 -21.70 4.70
C GLY A 49 -2.15 -21.89 3.47
N GLY A 50 -2.73 -20.78 3.00
CA GLY A 50 -3.30 -20.61 1.66
C GLY A 50 -2.43 -19.69 0.81
N ALA A 51 -2.59 -19.73 -0.51
CA ALA A 51 -1.86 -18.85 -1.42
C ALA A 51 -2.22 -17.38 -1.16
N PRO A 52 -1.25 -16.44 -1.25
CA PRO A 52 -1.56 -15.02 -1.15
C PRO A 52 -2.62 -14.63 -2.20
N GLY A 53 -3.60 -13.84 -1.78
CA GLY A 53 -4.59 -13.28 -2.70
C GLY A 53 -3.93 -12.37 -3.75
N VAL A 54 -4.57 -12.23 -4.91
CA VAL A 54 -4.09 -11.35 -5.99
C VAL A 54 -4.66 -9.95 -5.75
N GLY A 55 -3.81 -8.97 -5.42
CA GLY A 55 -4.21 -7.57 -5.28
C GLY A 55 -4.48 -6.90 -6.64
N GLY A 56 -5.29 -5.83 -6.65
CA GLY A 56 -5.76 -5.19 -7.89
C GLY A 56 -4.71 -4.49 -8.76
N GLY A 57 -3.44 -4.47 -8.31
CA GLY A 57 -2.34 -3.76 -8.95
C GLY A 57 -2.44 -2.23 -8.80
N VAL A 58 -1.31 -1.54 -8.84
CA VAL A 58 -1.29 -0.07 -8.83
C VAL A 58 -1.61 0.43 -10.24
N LYS A 59 -2.71 1.18 -10.39
CA LYS A 59 -2.99 1.94 -11.62
C LYS A 59 -2.21 3.26 -11.57
N ALA A 60 -0.91 3.20 -11.85
CA ALA A 60 -0.11 4.41 -12.00
C ALA A 60 -0.59 5.18 -13.25
N GLN A 61 -0.91 6.46 -13.09
CA GLN A 61 -1.27 7.33 -14.20
C GLN A 61 0.01 7.81 -14.87
N ALA A 62 0.10 7.68 -16.20
CA ALA A 62 1.24 8.19 -16.95
C ALA A 62 1.30 9.72 -16.84
N ALA A 63 2.52 10.26 -16.82
CA ALA A 63 2.70 11.71 -16.88
C ALA A 63 2.20 12.25 -18.23
N ASP A 64 1.54 13.41 -18.20
CA ASP A 64 1.18 14.12 -19.42
C ASP A 64 2.42 14.63 -20.16
N MET A 65 2.34 14.71 -21.49
CA MET A 65 3.41 15.33 -22.29
C MET A 65 3.55 16.82 -21.92
N PRO A 66 4.80 17.34 -21.85
CA PRO A 66 5.03 18.77 -21.69
C PRO A 66 4.30 19.57 -22.77
N LYS A 67 3.68 20.69 -22.38
CA LYS A 67 3.05 21.60 -23.35
C LYS A 67 4.16 22.24 -24.20
N VAL A 68 4.06 22.09 -25.52
CA VAL A 68 4.94 22.80 -26.46
C VAL A 68 4.56 24.28 -26.43
N VAL A 69 5.51 25.15 -26.10
CA VAL A 69 5.33 26.60 -26.27
C VAL A 69 5.36 26.87 -27.77
N ALA A 70 4.21 27.19 -28.36
CA ALA A 70 4.15 27.65 -29.74
C ALA A 70 4.94 28.96 -29.86
N LYS A 71 5.99 28.97 -30.68
CA LYS A 71 6.68 30.20 -31.07
C LYS A 71 5.70 31.02 -31.90
N SER A 72 5.20 32.14 -31.36
CA SER A 72 4.34 33.06 -32.09
C SER A 72 5.06 33.50 -33.36
N GLY A 73 4.48 33.18 -34.52
CA GLY A 73 5.03 33.56 -35.81
C GLY A 73 5.12 35.07 -35.95
N GLY A 74 6.34 35.58 -36.08
CA GLY A 74 6.60 36.91 -36.63
C GLY A 74 6.85 36.74 -38.13
N GLY A 75 5.84 36.99 -38.95
CA GLY A 75 5.96 37.06 -40.39
C GLY A 75 6.29 38.47 -40.87
N GLY A 76 7.10 38.54 -41.94
CA GLY A 76 7.00 39.57 -42.99
C GLY A 76 7.98 40.74 -42.89
N GLY A 77 8.81 40.89 -43.92
CA GLY A 77 9.59 42.11 -44.17
C GLY A 77 10.70 41.92 -45.20
N GLY A 78 10.33 41.58 -46.44
CA GLY A 78 11.17 41.72 -47.64
C GLY A 78 10.43 42.58 -48.65
#